data_AF-A0A7Y4RLS4-F1
#
_entry.id   AF-A0A7Y4RLS4-F1
#
_cell.length_a   1.000
_cell.length_b   1.000
_cell.length_c   1.000
_cell.angle_alpha   90.00
_cell.angle_beta   90.00
_cell.angle_gamma   90.00
#
_symmetry.space_group_name_H-M   'P 1'
#
loop_
_entity.id
_entity.type
_entity.pdbx_description
1 polymer ?
#
loop_
_entity_poly.entity_id
_entity_poly.type
_entity_poly.pdbx_seq_one_letter_code
_entity_poly.pdbx_strand_id
1 'polypeptide(L)'
;MRIAIFSEVYWPMVSGVSNTLCRTVDALAGRGHAVRVYSATYPLPPGTPDRAEVHRTPSGHFFLSPEVQWAAPRHAEIVEDLRRFGPDVVHLATEWAMGKAGLRAALALDAPIVASAHTDYERYASRYGMGWA
;
A
#
# COMPACT_ATOMS: atom_id res chain seq x y z
N MET A 1 -6.24 17.83 -3.81
CA MET A 1 -5.67 16.82 -4.72
C MET A 1 -6.24 15.45 -4.41
N ARG A 2 -6.16 14.52 -5.35
CA ARG A 2 -6.53 13.10 -5.24
C ARG A 2 -5.25 12.28 -5.23
N ILE A 3 -4.95 11.63 -4.12
CA ILE A 3 -3.68 10.94 -3.86
C ILE A 3 -3.94 9.45 -3.71
N ALA A 4 -3.36 8.63 -4.59
CA ALA A 4 -3.46 7.18 -4.49
C ALA A 4 -2.21 6.60 -3.85
N ILE A 5 -2.33 5.93 -2.71
CA ILE A 5 -1.21 5.35 -1.97
C ILE A 5 -1.24 3.83 -2.14
N PHE A 6 -0.11 3.23 -2.47
CA PHE A 6 0.07 1.78 -2.58
C PHE A 6 1.01 1.29 -1.49
N SER A 7 0.56 0.34 -0.66
CA SER A 7 1.36 -0.26 0.41
C SER A 7 0.96 -1.72 0.61
N GLU A 8 1.87 -2.59 1.04
CA GLU A 8 1.47 -3.93 1.51
C GLU A 8 0.79 -3.87 2.87
N VAL A 9 1.30 -2.99 3.72
CA VAL A 9 0.88 -2.85 5.11
C VAL A 9 0.11 -1.55 5.28
N TYR A 10 -1.09 -1.66 5.83
CA TYR A 10 -1.92 -0.55 6.27
C TYR A 10 -2.78 -1.05 7.45
N TRP A 11 -3.55 -0.17 8.09
CA TRP A 11 -4.48 -0.57 9.14
C TRP A 11 -5.36 -1.75 8.64
N PRO A 12 -5.70 -2.75 9.45
CA PRO A 12 -5.44 -2.91 10.89
C PRO A 12 -4.06 -3.46 11.26
N MET A 13 -3.17 -3.74 10.31
CA MET A 13 -1.84 -4.23 10.62
C MET A 13 -1.08 -3.20 11.46
N VAL A 14 -0.54 -3.62 12.61
CA VAL A 14 0.19 -2.74 13.51
C VAL A 14 1.67 -2.79 13.18
N SER A 15 2.20 -1.72 12.61
CA SER A 15 3.62 -1.56 12.31
C SER A 15 4.01 -0.09 12.25
N GLY A 16 5.32 0.21 12.26
CA GLY A 16 5.81 1.58 12.06
C GLY A 16 5.35 2.18 10.73
N VAL A 17 5.34 1.38 9.66
CA VAL A 17 4.89 1.79 8.32
C VAL A 17 3.40 2.10 8.31
N SER A 18 2.57 1.18 8.81
CA SER A 18 1.11 1.35 8.88
C SER A 18 0.72 2.58 9.69
N ASN A 19 1.33 2.78 10.87
CA ASN A 19 1.10 3.95 11.71
C ASN A 19 1.50 5.26 11.02
N THR A 20 2.62 5.25 10.29
CA THR A 20 3.07 6.41 9.51
C THR A 20 2.06 6.74 8.42
N LEU A 21 1.64 5.75 7.63
CA LEU A 21 0.68 5.94 6.55
C LEU A 21 -0.68 6.42 7.07
N CYS A 22 -1.22 5.86 8.15
CA CYS A 22 -2.46 6.35 8.76
C CYS A 22 -2.36 7.83 9.13
N ARG A 23 -1.26 8.25 9.80
CA ARG A 23 -1.04 9.67 10.13
C ARG A 23 -0.90 10.54 8.90
N THR A 24 -0.22 10.06 7.86
CA THR A 24 -0.11 10.78 6.58
C THR A 24 -1.47 10.95 5.92
N VAL A 25 -2.28 9.89 5.84
CA VAL A 25 -3.64 9.92 5.27
C VAL A 25 -4.50 10.91 6.04
N ASP A 26 -4.53 10.85 7.37
CA ASP A 26 -5.31 11.76 8.22
C ASP A 26 -4.85 13.22 8.02
N ALA A 27 -3.54 13.45 7.93
CA ALA A 27 -2.98 14.78 7.72
C ALA A 27 -3.23 15.34 6.32
N LEU A 28 -3.30 14.50 5.28
CA LEU A 28 -3.66 14.89 3.92
C LEU A 28 -5.17 15.18 3.82
N ALA A 29 -6.00 14.33 4.42
CA ALA A 29 -7.44 14.52 4.50
C ALA A 29 -7.78 15.82 5.25
N GLY A 30 -7.12 16.09 6.37
CA GLY A 30 -7.25 17.34 7.13
C GLY A 30 -6.85 18.61 6.36
N ARG A 31 -6.11 18.47 5.26
CA ARG A 31 -5.77 19.56 4.31
C ARG A 31 -6.71 19.63 3.10
N GLY A 32 -7.81 18.88 3.11
CA GLY A 32 -8.78 18.85 2.01
C GLY A 32 -8.34 18.03 0.80
N HIS A 33 -7.41 17.08 0.97
CA HIS A 33 -7.07 16.14 -0.09
C HIS A 33 -7.92 14.87 0.02
N ALA A 34 -8.33 14.32 -1.12
CA ALA A 34 -8.93 13.00 -1.18
C ALA A 34 -7.81 11.95 -1.28
N VAL A 35 -7.89 10.90 -0.48
CA VAL A 35 -6.89 9.84 -0.46
C VAL A 35 -7.57 8.51 -0.75
N ARG A 36 -6.90 7.64 -1.52
CA ARG A 36 -7.30 6.26 -1.79
C ARG A 36 -6.11 5.37 -1.46
N VAL A 37 -6.28 4.37 -0.61
CA VAL A 37 -5.19 3.48 -0.18
C VAL A 37 -5.42 2.09 -0.74
N TYR A 38 -4.51 1.58 -1.55
CA TYR A 38 -4.52 0.22 -2.05
C TYR A 38 -3.61 -0.64 -1.18
N SER A 39 -4.19 -1.63 -0.50
CA SER A 39 -3.46 -2.47 0.46
C SER A 39 -3.93 -3.92 0.45
N ALA A 40 -3.09 -4.83 0.94
CA ALA A 40 -3.48 -6.20 1.23
C ALA A 40 -4.68 -6.27 2.20
N THR A 41 -5.45 -7.36 2.10
CA THR A 41 -6.53 -7.68 3.03
C THR A 41 -5.96 -8.23 4.33
N TYR A 42 -6.37 -7.64 5.44
CA TYR A 42 -6.06 -8.13 6.79
C TYR A 42 -7.38 -8.45 7.51
N PRO A 43 -7.38 -9.45 8.43
CA PRO A 43 -8.51 -9.66 9.32
C PRO A 43 -8.81 -8.39 10.12
N LEU A 44 -10.05 -7.91 10.03
CA LEU A 44 -10.49 -6.74 10.80
C LEU A 44 -10.83 -7.16 12.23
N PRO A 45 -10.60 -6.27 13.23
CA PRO A 45 -11.10 -6.50 14.57
C PRO A 45 -12.64 -6.70 14.56
N PRO A 46 -13.18 -7.66 15.32
CA PRO A 46 -14.62 -7.92 15.34
C PRO A 46 -15.43 -6.66 15.63
N GLY A 47 -16.48 -6.43 14.85
CA GLY A 47 -17.38 -5.28 15.01
C GLY A 47 -16.78 -3.93 14.56
N THR A 48 -15.58 -3.91 13.97
CA THR A 48 -14.95 -2.68 13.49
C THR A 48 -15.05 -2.58 11.96
N PRO A 49 -15.66 -1.51 11.41
CA PRO A 49 -15.69 -1.29 9.97
C PRO A 49 -14.29 -0.96 9.46
N ASP A 50 -14.06 -1.21 8.16
CA ASP A 50 -12.81 -0.80 7.54
C ASP A 50 -12.71 0.73 7.35
N ARG A 51 -11.50 1.22 7.10
CA ARG A 51 -11.26 2.61 6.74
C ARG A 51 -11.82 2.90 5.34
N ALA A 52 -12.65 3.94 5.22
CA ALA A 52 -13.43 4.21 4.01
C ALA A 52 -12.58 4.48 2.75
N GLU A 53 -11.36 4.98 2.93
CA GLU A 53 -10.42 5.26 1.85
C GLU A 53 -9.72 4.01 1.30
N VAL A 54 -9.83 2.86 1.97
CA VAL A 54 -9.03 1.68 1.60
C VAL A 54 -9.73 0.86 0.51
N HIS A 55 -8.95 0.47 -0.50
CA HIS A 55 -9.29 -0.54 -1.49
C HIS A 55 -8.47 -1.79 -1.19
N ARG A 56 -9.15 -2.84 -0.72
CA ARG A 56 -8.50 -4.10 -0.34
C ARG A 56 -8.19 -4.99 -1.53
N THR A 57 -7.02 -5.60 -1.48
CA THR A 57 -6.55 -6.59 -2.44
C THR A 57 -6.47 -7.96 -1.77
N PRO A 58 -6.99 -9.04 -2.38
CA PRO A 58 -6.85 -10.40 -1.84
C PRO A 58 -5.40 -10.73 -1.48
N SER A 59 -5.20 -11.46 -0.39
CA SER A 59 -3.86 -11.74 0.14
C SER A 59 -3.82 -13.03 0.95
N GLY A 60 -2.60 -13.50 1.23
CA GLY A 60 -2.35 -14.62 2.14
C GLY A 60 -1.09 -14.39 2.98
N HIS A 61 -0.84 -15.25 3.96
CA HIS A 61 0.30 -15.11 4.86
C HIS A 61 1.63 -15.10 4.10
N PHE A 62 2.48 -14.14 4.44
CA PHE A 62 3.85 -14.10 3.94
C PHE A 62 4.71 -15.14 4.66
N PHE A 63 5.44 -15.98 3.90
CA PHE A 63 6.12 -17.16 4.45
C PHE A 63 7.24 -16.85 5.45
N LEU A 64 7.92 -15.69 5.32
CA LEU A 64 8.98 -15.29 6.26
C LEU A 64 8.44 -14.56 7.50
N SER A 65 7.21 -14.06 7.44
CA SER A 65 6.59 -13.30 8.52
C SER A 65 5.07 -13.46 8.43
N PRO A 66 4.48 -14.46 9.12
CA PRO A 66 3.05 -14.77 9.01
C PRO A 66 2.11 -13.62 9.39
N GLU A 67 2.61 -12.66 10.17
CA GLU A 67 1.86 -11.45 10.53
C GLU A 67 1.67 -10.48 9.35
N VAL A 68 2.54 -10.56 8.34
CA VAL A 68 2.45 -9.76 7.12
C VAL A 68 1.67 -10.53 6.06
N GLN A 69 0.82 -9.82 5.34
CA GLN A 69 0.04 -10.35 4.24
C GLN A 69 0.76 -10.03 2.94
N TRP A 70 0.86 -11.02 2.05
CA TRP A 70 1.33 -10.85 0.69
C TRP A 70 0.14 -10.64 -0.23
N ALA A 71 0.02 -9.45 -0.82
CA ALA A 71 -1.05 -9.17 -1.75
C ALA A 71 -0.94 -9.99 -3.05
N ALA A 72 -2.11 -10.32 -3.62
CA ALA A 72 -2.29 -10.85 -4.95
C ALA A 72 -3.09 -9.81 -5.79
N PRO A 73 -2.43 -8.75 -6.30
CA PRO A 73 -3.08 -7.64 -6.99
C PRO A 73 -3.81 -8.07 -8.24
N ARG A 74 -5.12 -7.77 -8.29
CA ARG A 74 -5.94 -7.92 -9.49
C ARG A 74 -5.81 -6.66 -10.32
N HIS A 75 -4.85 -6.67 -11.23
CA HIS A 75 -4.41 -5.45 -11.90
C HIS A 75 -5.52 -4.71 -12.64
N ALA A 76 -6.42 -5.42 -13.34
CA ALA A 76 -7.55 -4.80 -14.03
C ALA A 76 -8.48 -4.03 -13.08
N GLU A 77 -8.83 -4.64 -11.94
CA GLU A 77 -9.68 -4.01 -10.92
C GLU A 77 -9.01 -2.76 -10.32
N ILE A 78 -7.70 -2.84 -10.04
CA ILE A 78 -6.92 -1.71 -9.52
C ILE A 78 -6.89 -0.56 -10.54
N VAL A 79 -6.61 -0.84 -11.81
CA VAL A 79 -6.56 0.21 -12.85
C VAL A 79 -7.93 0.85 -13.04
N GLU A 80 -9.00 0.06 -12.99
CA GLU A 80 -10.36 0.56 -13.12
C GLU A 80 -10.76 1.48 -11.95
N ASP A 81 -10.50 1.04 -10.71
CA ASP A 81 -10.73 1.85 -9.51
C ASP A 81 -9.87 3.11 -9.50
N LEU A 82 -8.59 2.99 -9.85
CA LEU A 82 -7.65 4.11 -9.92
C LEU A 82 -8.08 5.12 -10.98
N ARG A 83 -8.52 4.68 -12.16
CA ARG A 83 -9.06 5.55 -13.21
C ARG A 83 -10.31 6.30 -12.74
N ARG A 84 -11.23 5.61 -12.05
CA ARG A 84 -12.43 6.25 -11.47
C ARG A 84 -12.07 7.27 -10.41
N PHE A 85 -11.12 6.94 -9.54
CA PHE A 85 -10.61 7.87 -8.54
C PHE A 85 -9.94 9.08 -9.19
N GLY A 86 -9.17 8.86 -10.27
CA GLY A 86 -8.45 9.89 -11.04
C GLY A 86 -7.33 10.53 -10.23
N PRO A 87 -6.27 9.81 -9.86
CA PRO A 87 -5.21 10.38 -9.03
C PRO A 87 -4.52 11.56 -9.72
N ASP A 88 -4.23 12.61 -8.96
CA ASP A 88 -3.27 13.65 -9.37
C ASP A 88 -1.83 13.15 -9.16
N VAL A 89 -1.63 12.20 -8.24
CA VAL A 89 -0.35 11.54 -7.96
C VAL A 89 -0.57 10.14 -7.39
N VAL A 90 0.30 9.20 -7.79
CA VAL A 90 0.41 7.86 -7.23
C VAL A 90 1.66 7.79 -6.34
N HIS A 91 1.46 7.45 -5.07
CA HIS A 91 2.51 7.28 -4.09
C HIS A 91 2.76 5.79 -3.80
N LEU A 92 3.94 5.31 -4.16
CA LEU A 92 4.40 3.95 -3.88
C LEU A 92 5.13 3.93 -2.53
N ALA A 93 4.46 3.42 -1.49
CA ALA A 93 5.00 3.28 -0.14
C ALA A 93 5.49 1.86 0.15
N THR A 94 5.76 1.08 -0.89
CA THR A 94 6.31 -0.27 -0.80
C THR A 94 6.94 -0.69 -2.14
N GLU A 95 7.90 -1.60 -2.08
CA GLU A 95 8.64 -2.18 -3.20
C GLU A 95 8.02 -3.52 -3.67
N TRP A 96 7.02 -4.04 -2.93
CA TRP A 96 6.47 -5.39 -3.12
C TRP A 96 5.31 -5.45 -4.14
N ALA A 97 4.37 -6.40 -3.98
CA ALA A 97 3.33 -6.68 -4.96
C ALA A 97 2.41 -5.47 -5.20
N MET A 98 1.93 -4.82 -4.14
CA MET A 98 1.12 -3.60 -4.23
C MET A 98 1.89 -2.42 -4.84
N GLY A 99 3.16 -2.24 -4.50
CA GLY A 99 4.02 -1.22 -5.09
C GLY A 99 4.18 -1.40 -6.60
N LYS A 100 4.49 -2.62 -7.03
CA LYS A 100 4.55 -2.98 -8.46
C LYS A 100 3.20 -2.82 -9.16
N ALA A 101 2.10 -3.15 -8.49
CA ALA A 101 0.75 -2.95 -9.04
C ALA A 101 0.45 -1.46 -9.23
N GLY A 102 0.78 -0.63 -8.25
CA GLY A 102 0.65 0.83 -8.32
C GLY A 102 1.51 1.44 -9.41
N LEU A 103 2.76 1.01 -9.55
CA LEU A 103 3.64 1.45 -10.64
C LEU A 103 3.03 1.14 -12.01
N ARG A 104 2.60 -0.12 -12.23
CA ARG A 104 1.96 -0.51 -13.50
C ARG A 104 0.68 0.29 -13.76
N ALA A 105 -0.13 0.51 -12.74
CA ALA A 105 -1.39 1.23 -12.87
C ALA A 105 -1.17 2.72 -13.16
N ALA A 106 -0.18 3.34 -12.51
CA ALA A 106 0.22 4.72 -12.78
C ALA A 106 0.72 4.88 -14.23
N LEU A 107 1.60 3.99 -14.69
CA LEU A 107 2.09 3.99 -16.08
C LEU A 107 0.96 3.80 -17.10
N ALA A 108 -0.01 2.92 -16.80
CA ALA A 108 -1.16 2.69 -17.68
C ALA A 108 -2.12 3.89 -17.78
N LEU A 109 -2.06 4.82 -16.83
CA LEU A 109 -2.90 6.02 -16.77
C LEU A 109 -2.12 7.32 -16.99
N ASP A 110 -0.83 7.23 -17.29
CA ASP A 110 0.09 8.37 -17.39
C ASP A 110 0.06 9.30 -16.14
N ALA A 111 -0.07 8.68 -14.97
CA ALA A 111 -0.17 9.40 -13.70
C ALA A 111 1.23 9.69 -13.11
N PRO A 112 1.46 10.87 -12.50
CA PRO A 112 2.70 11.17 -11.80
C PRO A 112 2.98 10.20 -10.64
N ILE A 113 4.24 9.82 -10.45
CA ILE A 113 4.66 8.83 -9.46
C ILE A 113 5.63 9.46 -8.46
N VAL A 114 5.42 9.16 -7.18
CA VAL A 114 6.37 9.40 -6.09
C VAL A 114 6.57 8.08 -5.34
N ALA A 115 7.78 7.78 -4.90
CA ALA A 115 8.08 6.57 -4.13
C ALA A 115 8.78 6.92 -2.81
N SER A 116 8.49 6.16 -1.76
CA SER A 116 9.21 6.23 -0.48
C SER A 116 9.51 4.83 0.05
N ALA A 117 10.78 4.60 0.40
CA ALA A 117 11.21 3.38 1.05
C ALA A 117 11.07 3.52 2.57
N HIS A 118 10.37 2.57 3.20
CA HIS A 118 10.13 2.59 4.65
C HIS A 118 10.84 1.45 5.39
N THR A 119 11.36 0.46 4.65
CA THR A 119 12.16 -0.63 5.20
C THR A 119 13.44 -0.72 4.40
N ASP A 120 14.57 -0.63 5.08
CA ASP A 120 15.89 -0.87 4.48
C ASP A 120 16.09 -2.39 4.31
N TYR A 121 15.52 -2.95 3.25
CA TYR A 121 15.58 -4.39 3.00
C TYR A 121 17.01 -4.89 2.76
N GLU A 122 17.89 -4.06 2.19
CA GLU A 122 19.29 -4.40 1.98
C GLU A 122 19.98 -4.68 3.33
N ARG A 123 19.81 -3.77 4.29
CA ARG A 123 20.34 -3.95 5.65
C ARG A 123 19.70 -5.14 6.37
N TYR A 124 18.40 -5.36 6.20
CA TYR A 124 17.70 -6.46 6.86
C TYR A 124 17.99 -7.84 6.25
N ALA A 125 18.28 -7.93 4.95
CA ALA A 125 18.53 -9.19 4.26
C ALA A 125 19.69 -9.98 4.91
N SER A 126 20.74 -9.27 5.33
CA SER A 126 21.85 -9.84 6.11
C SER A 126 21.41 -10.50 7.43
N ARG A 127 20.37 -9.97 8.10
CA ARG A 127 19.83 -10.49 9.36
C ARG A 127 18.99 -11.75 9.17
N TYR A 128 18.45 -11.96 7.97
CA TYR A 128 17.67 -13.14 7.62
C TYR A 128 18.50 -14.23 6.92
N GLY A 129 19.84 -14.12 6.94
CA GLY A 129 20.72 -15.08 6.28
C GLY A 129 20.72 -14.99 4.75
N MET A 130 20.13 -13.93 4.19
CA MET A 130 20.07 -13.65 2.75
C MET A 130 20.99 -12.48 2.43
N GLY A 131 22.29 -12.65 2.66
CA GLY A 131 23.28 -11.68 2.18
C GLY A 131 23.25 -11.60 0.66
N TRP A 132 23.30 -10.39 0.11
CA TRP A 132 23.58 -10.21 -1.32
C TRP A 132 25.03 -10.62 -1.56
N ALA A 133 25.25 -11.61 -2.43
CA ALA A 133 26.58 -12.02 -2.89
C ALA A 133 27.00 -11.20 -4.11
#